data_AF-A0A922IT42-F1
#
_entry.id   AF-A0A922IT42-F1
#
_cell.length_a   1.000
_cell.length_b   1.000
_cell.length_c   1.000
_cell.angle_alpha   90.00
_cell.angle_beta   90.00
_cell.angle_gamma   90.00
#
_symmetry.space_group_name_H-M   'P 1'
#
loop_
_entity.id
_entity.type
_entity.pdbx_description
1 polymer ?
#
loop_
_entity_poly.entity_id
_entity_poly.type
_entity_poly.pdbx_seq_one_letter_code
_entity_poly.pdbx_strand_id
1 'polypeptide(L)'
;MIPVFIFKKVYNLLKDLTYLEKPISFSNKSSKELILSHVRFASFECRERSKFHEMMRQNDRNIKDFTLELQKQAATCNSGGLLDTQLVGRLTAGMNILNLGN
;
A
#
# COMPACT_ATOMS: atom_id res chain seq x y z
N MET A 1 -3.92 -8.59 7.42
CA MET A 1 -2.77 -7.68 7.63
C MET A 1 -3.12 -6.18 7.56
N ILE A 2 -4.30 -5.80 7.04
CA ILE A 2 -4.78 -4.40 6.96
C ILE A 2 -4.99 -3.72 8.34
N PRO A 3 -5.53 -4.38 9.40
CA PRO A 3 -5.82 -3.70 10.66
C PRO A 3 -4.56 -3.19 11.39
N VAL A 4 -3.48 -3.96 11.36
CA VAL A 4 -2.24 -3.68 12.09
C VAL A 4 -1.50 -2.47 11.52
N PHE A 5 -1.53 -2.30 10.20
CA PHE A 5 -0.87 -1.17 9.54
C PHE A 5 -1.56 0.17 9.83
N ILE A 6 -2.90 0.20 9.73
CA ILE A 6 -3.70 1.39 10.06
C ILE A 6 -3.50 1.74 11.55
N PHE A 7 -3.54 0.75 12.44
CA PHE A 7 -3.37 0.96 13.88
C PHE A 7 -2.00 1.56 14.21
N LYS A 8 -0.91 1.02 13.65
CA LYS A 8 0.45 1.56 13.88
C LYS A 8 0.60 2.99 13.37
N LYS A 9 0.06 3.31 12.19
CA LYS A 9 0.09 4.65 11.60
C LYS A 9 -0.71 5.66 12.44
N VAL A 10 -1.89 5.28 12.93
CA VAL A 10 -2.72 6.11 13.82
C VAL A 10 -2.05 6.28 15.18
N TYR A 11 -1.49 5.22 15.76
CA TYR A 11 -0.78 5.27 17.04
C TYR A 11 0.44 6.21 17.01
N ASN A 12 1.27 6.12 15.96
CA ASN A 12 2.41 7.03 15.80
C ASN A 12 1.95 8.48 15.65
N LEU A 13 0.89 8.72 14.86
CA LEU A 13 0.33 10.06 14.72
C LEU A 13 -0.19 10.60 16.06
N LEU A 14 -0.92 9.79 16.83
CA LEU A 14 -1.39 10.18 18.17
C LEU A 14 -0.20 10.48 19.09
N LYS A 15 0.85 9.66 19.05
CA LYS A 15 2.08 9.90 19.81
C LYS A 15 2.73 11.24 19.43
N ASP A 16 2.89 11.52 18.14
CA ASP A 16 3.48 12.77 17.65
C ASP A 16 2.62 13.99 18.03
N LEU A 17 1.29 13.85 17.94
CA LEU A 17 0.33 14.87 18.38
C LEU A 17 0.40 15.13 19.90
N THR A 18 0.65 14.10 20.70
CA THR A 18 0.79 14.24 22.17
C THR A 18 2.14 14.81 22.60
N TYR A 19 3.16 14.78 21.72
CA TYR A 19 4.52 15.28 21.99
C TYR A 19 4.77 16.72 21.52
N LEU A 20 3.79 17.39 20.90
CA LEU A 20 3.89 18.81 20.56
C LEU A 20 3.98 19.66 21.85
N GLU A 21 5.15 20.26 22.10
CA GLU A 21 5.46 21.12 23.26
C GLU A 21 4.51 22.33 23.43
N LYS A 22 3.63 22.61 22.46
CA LYS A 22 2.56 23.61 22.57
C LYS A 22 1.20 22.99 22.23
N PRO A 23 0.36 22.67 23.24
CA PRO A 23 -0.99 22.16 23.04
C PRO A 23 -1.98 23.18 22.42
N ILE A 24 -1.60 24.45 22.33
CA ILE A 24 -2.56 25.57 22.30
C ILE A 24 -2.98 25.98 20.87
N SER A 25 -2.28 25.57 19.81
CA SER A 25 -2.67 25.91 18.42
C SER A 25 -3.37 24.78 17.66
N PHE A 26 -3.39 23.56 18.20
CA PHE A 26 -3.96 22.41 17.52
C PHE A 26 -5.43 22.25 17.91
N SER A 27 -6.32 23.00 17.25
CA SER A 27 -7.78 22.86 17.44
C SER A 27 -8.21 21.41 17.22
N ASN A 28 -9.08 20.91 18.11
CA ASN A 28 -9.72 19.58 17.99
C ASN A 28 -10.31 19.30 16.60
N LYS A 29 -10.74 20.35 15.87
CA LYS A 29 -11.23 20.22 14.49
C LYS A 29 -10.10 19.87 13.52
N SER A 30 -8.98 20.58 13.61
CA SER A 30 -7.77 20.34 12.80
C SER A 30 -7.17 18.96 13.08
N SER A 31 -7.16 18.53 14.35
CA SER A 31 -6.69 17.19 14.74
C SER A 31 -7.51 16.06 14.10
N LYS A 32 -8.85 16.19 14.12
CA LYS A 32 -9.74 15.20 13.53
C LYS A 32 -9.58 15.12 12.02
N GLU A 33 -9.48 16.27 11.35
CA GLU A 33 -9.26 16.34 9.90
C GLU A 33 -7.93 15.70 9.49
N LEU A 34 -6.86 15.93 10.28
CA LEU A 34 -5.54 15.36 10.03
C LEU A 34 -5.50 13.84 10.27
N ILE A 35 -6.14 13.35 11.34
CA ILE A 35 -6.29 11.91 11.57
C ILE A 35 -7.11 11.26 10.45
N LEU A 36 -8.21 11.89 10.04
CA LEU A 36 -9.08 11.37 9.00
C LEU A 36 -8.39 11.31 7.64
N SER A 37 -7.63 12.36 7.27
CA SER A 37 -6.87 12.37 6.02
C SER A 37 -5.80 11.28 6.01
N HIS A 38 -5.12 11.06 7.14
CA HIS A 38 -4.10 10.02 7.27
C HIS A 38 -4.68 8.61 7.21
N VAL A 39 -5.82 8.35 7.88
CA VAL A 39 -6.52 7.06 7.81
C VAL A 39 -7.01 6.79 6.40
N ARG A 40 -7.62 7.78 5.73
CA ARG A 40 -8.05 7.66 4.33
C ARG A 40 -6.87 7.35 3.42
N PHE A 41 -5.77 8.08 3.55
CA PHE A 41 -4.56 7.84 2.78
C PHE A 41 -3.98 6.44 3.00
N ALA A 42 -3.86 6.00 4.26
CA ALA A 42 -3.38 4.66 4.59
C ALA A 42 -4.33 3.56 4.05
N SER A 43 -5.64 3.77 4.10
CA SER A 43 -6.62 2.83 3.56
C SER A 43 -6.55 2.70 2.03
N PHE A 44 -6.33 3.82 1.34
CA PHE A 44 -6.10 3.84 -0.10
C PHE A 44 -4.82 3.09 -0.47
N GLU A 45 -3.71 3.41 0.20
CA GLU A 45 -2.43 2.73 0.01
C GLU A 45 -2.55 1.22 0.25
N CYS A 46 -3.22 0.80 1.32
CA CYS A 46 -3.48 -0.61 1.60
C CYS A 46 -4.30 -1.29 0.50
N ARG A 47 -5.33 -0.62 -0.01
CA ARG A 47 -6.18 -1.15 -1.09
C ARG A 47 -5.36 -1.36 -2.37
N GLU A 48 -4.60 -0.36 -2.78
CA GLU A 48 -3.81 -0.45 -4.01
C GLU A 48 -2.70 -1.50 -3.88
N ARG A 49 -2.09 -1.64 -2.70
CA ARG A 49 -1.14 -2.73 -2.41
C ARG A 49 -1.79 -4.11 -2.43
N SER A 50 -3.01 -4.26 -1.92
CA SER A 50 -3.74 -5.54 -1.99
C SER A 50 -3.94 -5.95 -3.45
N LYS A 51 -4.45 -5.03 -4.28
CA LYS A 51 -4.61 -5.26 -5.72
C LYS A 51 -3.29 -5.67 -6.37
N PHE A 52 -2.20 -4.94 -6.10
CA PHE A 52 -0.87 -5.26 -6.62
C PHE A 52 -0.46 -6.70 -6.27
N HIS A 53 -0.67 -7.11 -5.02
CA HIS A 53 -0.33 -8.46 -4.57
C HIS A 53 -1.24 -9.56 -5.14
N GLU A 54 -2.48 -9.23 -5.51
CA GLU A 54 -3.45 -10.15 -6.13
C GLU A 54 -3.27 -10.29 -7.65
N MET A 55 -2.46 -9.43 -8.30
CA MET A 55 -2.25 -9.50 -9.74
C MET A 55 -1.60 -10.82 -10.17
N MET A 56 -2.30 -11.53 -11.07
CA MET A 56 -1.84 -12.76 -11.73
C MET A 56 -2.04 -12.63 -13.25
N ARG A 57 -1.13 -13.20 -14.03
CA ARG A 57 -1.26 -13.24 -15.48
C ARG A 57 -2.32 -14.26 -15.87
N GLN A 58 -3.30 -13.86 -16.67
CA GLN A 58 -4.21 -14.80 -17.32
C GLN A 58 -3.47 -15.59 -18.41
N ASN A 59 -3.91 -16.82 -18.69
CA ASN A 59 -3.19 -17.74 -19.58
C ASN A 59 -3.13 -17.25 -21.04
N ASP A 60 -4.14 -16.53 -21.48
CA ASP A 60 -4.31 -15.93 -22.80
C ASP A 60 -3.67 -14.53 -22.93
N ARG A 61 -3.20 -13.96 -21.81
CA ARG A 61 -2.67 -12.60 -21.79
C ARG A 61 -1.17 -12.57 -22.04
N ASN A 62 -0.74 -11.65 -22.92
CA ASN A 62 0.67 -11.39 -23.20
C ASN A 62 1.41 -10.93 -21.94
N ILE A 63 2.62 -11.46 -21.75
CA ILE A 63 3.53 -11.09 -20.66
C ILE A 63 3.82 -9.58 -20.67
N LYS A 64 4.02 -8.97 -21.85
CA LYS A 64 4.30 -7.54 -21.97
C LYS A 64 3.16 -6.69 -21.41
N ASP A 65 1.92 -7.05 -21.73
CA ASP A 65 0.73 -6.32 -21.27
C ASP A 65 0.51 -6.48 -19.77
N PHE A 66 0.78 -7.69 -19.24
CA PHE A 66 0.74 -7.94 -17.81
C PHE A 66 1.82 -7.15 -17.06
N THR A 67 3.06 -7.16 -17.54
CA THR A 67 4.16 -6.39 -16.93
C THR A 67 3.84 -4.90 -16.93
N LEU A 68 3.30 -4.37 -18.03
CA LEU A 68 2.90 -2.97 -18.12
C LEU A 68 1.81 -2.62 -17.10
N GLU A 69 0.78 -3.45 -16.95
CA GLU A 69 -0.26 -3.20 -15.95
C GLU A 69 0.27 -3.32 -14.53
N LEU A 70 1.14 -4.31 -14.28
CA LEU A 70 1.76 -4.49 -12.97
C LEU A 70 2.60 -3.27 -12.57
N GLN A 71 3.34 -2.70 -13.52
CA GLN A 71 4.08 -1.44 -13.32
C GLN A 71 3.14 -0.26 -13.06
N LYS A 72 2.04 -0.14 -13.81
CA LYS A 72 1.03 0.89 -13.56
C LYS A 72 0.43 0.78 -12.15
N GLN A 73 0.09 -0.44 -11.71
CA GLN A 73 -0.42 -0.66 -10.37
C GLN A 73 0.65 -0.39 -9.30
N ALA A 74 1.90 -0.77 -9.53
CA ALA A 74 3.01 -0.46 -8.62
C ALA A 74 3.21 1.05 -8.44
N ALA A 75 3.02 1.86 -9.50
CA ALA A 75 3.10 3.31 -9.43
C ALA A 75 2.01 3.94 -8.53
N THR A 76 0.86 3.26 -8.37
CA THR A 76 -0.19 3.69 -7.43
C THR A 76 0.09 3.30 -5.98
N CYS A 77 1.03 2.37 -5.77
CA CYS A 77 1.45 1.92 -4.44
C CYS A 77 2.63 2.76 -3.96
N ASN A 78 2.51 3.38 -2.78
CA ASN A 78 3.69 3.94 -2.13
C ASN A 78 4.57 2.80 -1.59
N SER A 79 5.57 2.41 -2.38
CA SER A 79 6.44 1.28 -2.05
C SER A 79 7.81 1.72 -1.53
N GLY A 80 8.02 3.05 -1.39
CA GLY A 80 9.31 3.63 -1.04
C GLY A 80 10.42 3.15 -1.97
N GLY A 81 11.60 2.87 -1.41
CA GLY A 81 12.76 2.35 -2.16
C GLY A 81 12.71 0.85 -2.49
N LEU A 82 11.60 0.16 -2.25
CA LEU A 82 11.47 -1.29 -2.47
C LEU A 82 10.70 -1.65 -3.75
N LEU A 83 10.42 -0.67 -4.61
CA LEU A 83 9.64 -0.85 -5.84
C LEU A 83 10.22 -1.95 -6.73
N ASP A 84 11.51 -1.90 -7.02
CA ASP A 84 12.17 -2.85 -7.93
C ASP A 84 12.10 -4.29 -7.40
N THR A 85 12.42 -4.49 -6.13
CA THR A 85 12.34 -5.80 -5.47
C THR A 85 10.91 -6.33 -5.46
N GLN A 86 9.91 -5.48 -5.21
CA GLN A 86 8.51 -5.88 -5.21
C GLN A 86 8.01 -6.23 -6.62
N LEU A 87 8.43 -5.48 -7.65
CA LEU A 87 8.12 -5.79 -9.04
C LEU A 87 8.70 -7.13 -9.46
N VAL A 88 9.98 -7.39 -9.18
CA VAL A 88 10.62 -8.68 -9.51
C VAL A 88 9.92 -9.84 -8.79
N GLY A 89 9.65 -9.69 -7.49
CA GLY A 89 8.94 -10.72 -6.71
C GLY A 89 7.54 -10.99 -7.27
N ARG A 90 6.78 -9.94 -7.58
CA ARG A 90 5.40 -10.06 -8.06
C ARG A 90 5.32 -10.54 -9.51
N LEU A 91 6.27 -10.17 -10.38
CA LEU A 91 6.40 -10.72 -11.73
C LEU A 91 6.66 -12.23 -11.67
N THR A 92 7.64 -12.65 -10.87
CA THR A 92 7.99 -14.07 -10.68
C THR A 92 6.80 -14.88 -10.19
N ALA A 93 6.08 -14.38 -9.19
CA ALA A 93 4.92 -15.08 -8.65
C ALA A 93 3.66 -14.95 -9.54
N GLY A 94 3.55 -13.90 -10.35
CA GLY A 94 2.37 -13.57 -11.17
C GLY A 94 2.41 -14.16 -12.57
N MET A 95 3.59 -14.49 -13.07
CA MET A 95 3.76 -15.36 -14.22
C MET A 95 3.46 -16.78 -13.78
N ASN A 96 2.33 -17.35 -14.20
CA ASN A 96 1.94 -18.73 -13.89
C ASN A 96 3.12 -19.70 -14.06
N ILE A 97 3.75 -20.10 -12.95
CA ILE A 97 4.51 -21.33 -12.90
C ILE A 97 3.45 -22.43 -12.94
N LEU A 98 3.16 -22.90 -14.15
CA LEU A 98 2.50 -24.18 -14.37
C LEU A 98 3.45 -25.28 -13.86
N ASN A 99 3.38 -25.60 -12.57
CA ASN A 99 3.68 -26.94 -12.00
C ASN A 99 3.69 -26.89 -10.46
N LEU A 100 2.52 -26.95 -9.84
CA LEU A 100 2.40 -27.57 -8.53
C LEU A 100 1.10 -28.38 -8.50
N GLY A 101 1.11 -29.49 -9.24
CA GLY A 101 -0.05 -30.38 -9.36
C GLY A 101 0.11 -31.39 -10.49
N ASN A 102 1.06 -32.31 -10.34
CA ASN A 102 0.91 -33.71 -10.75
C ASN A 102 1.08 -34.56 -9.49
#